data_AF-E3Q1U8-F1
#
_entry.id   AF-E3Q1U8-F1
#
_cell.length_a   1.000
_cell.length_b   1.000
_cell.length_c   1.000
_cell.angle_alpha   90.00
_cell.angle_beta   90.00
_cell.angle_gamma   90.00
#
_symmetry.space_group_name_H-M   'P 1'
#
loop_
_entity.id
_entity.type
_entity.pdbx_description
1 polymer ?
#
loop_
_entity_poly.entity_id
_entity_poly.type
_entity_poly.pdbx_seq_one_letter_code
_entity_poly.pdbx_strand_id
1 'polypeptide(L)'
;VLQTAVQLARRGVEVEIFTRATSSADPVVQEAAPGVLVRNVAAGPYEGLDKHDLPTQLCAFAAGVLREEARHPQGYYDLVHS
;
A
#
# COMPACT_ATOMS: atom_id res chain seq x y z
N VAL A 1 5.73 9.92 3.24
CA VAL A 1 4.55 9.07 3.59
C VAL A 1 4.68 8.47 4.98
N LEU A 2 5.66 7.60 5.26
CA LEU A 2 5.72 6.87 6.54
C LEU A 2 5.70 7.77 7.79
N GLN A 3 6.51 8.83 7.85
CA GLN A 3 6.50 9.74 9.01
C GLN A 3 5.14 10.41 9.20
N THR A 4 4.48 10.83 8.11
CA THR A 4 3.13 11.39 8.16
C THR A 4 2.12 10.36 8.69
N ALA A 5 2.17 9.12 8.20
CA ALA A 5 1.31 8.02 8.65
C ALA A 5 1.47 7.75 10.16
N VAL A 6 2.72 7.73 10.64
CA VAL A 6 3.00 7.58 12.09
C VAL A 6 2.41 8.72 12.91
N GLN A 7 2.48 9.97 12.44
CA GLN A 7 1.86 11.10 13.15
C GLN A 7 0.33 11.05 13.12
N LEU A 8 -0.28 10.50 12.07
CA LEU A 8 -1.73 10.26 11.99
C LEU A 8 -2.17 9.15 12.95
N ALA A 9 -1.46 8.03 12.98
CA ALA A 9 -1.73 6.93 13.90
C ALA A 9 -1.64 7.36 15.38
N ARG A 10 -0.66 8.19 15.73
CA ARG A 10 -0.56 8.80 17.08
C ARG A 10 -1.76 9.67 17.46
N ARG A 11 -2.56 10.13 16.49
CA ARG A 11 -3.80 10.90 16.70
C ARG A 11 -5.05 10.03 16.59
N GLY A 12 -4.91 8.72 16.54
CA GLY A 12 -6.01 7.76 16.47
C GLY A 12 -6.54 7.48 15.06
N VAL A 13 -5.79 7.86 14.02
CA VAL A 13 -6.14 7.56 12.63
C VAL A 13 -5.30 6.39 12.15
N GLU A 14 -5.90 5.21 12.01
CA GLU A 14 -5.23 4.03 11.43
C GLU A 14 -4.86 4.29 9.96
N VAL A 15 -3.67 3.87 9.55
CA VAL A 15 -3.17 4.12 8.18
C VAL A 15 -2.65 2.83 7.57
N GLU A 16 -3.13 2.50 6.38
CA GLU A 16 -2.57 1.45 5.53
C GLU A 16 -1.90 2.06 4.30
N ILE A 17 -0.60 1.82 4.16
CA ILE A 17 0.23 2.29 3.05
C ILE A 17 0.32 1.18 2.01
N PHE A 18 -0.21 1.43 0.81
CA PHE A 18 -0.02 0.53 -0.32
C PHE A 18 1.27 0.89 -1.07
N THR A 19 2.11 -0.10 -1.33
CA THR A 19 3.32 0.04 -2.15
C THR A 19 3.49 -1.17 -3.07
N ARG A 20 4.25 -1.00 -4.15
CA ARG A 20 4.57 -2.11 -5.06
C ARG A 20 5.52 -3.09 -4.37
N ALA A 21 5.21 -4.38 -4.42
CA ALA A 21 6.12 -5.44 -4.01
C ALA A 21 7.35 -5.45 -4.94
N THR A 22 8.55 -5.50 -4.35
CA THR A 22 9.82 -5.55 -5.12
C THR A 22 10.49 -6.91 -5.06
N SER A 23 10.01 -7.80 -4.20
CA SER A 23 10.43 -9.19 -4.08
C SER A 23 9.22 -10.08 -3.81
N SER A 24 9.27 -11.33 -4.26
CA SER A 24 8.26 -12.33 -3.88
C SER A 24 8.38 -12.77 -2.42
N ALA A 25 9.50 -12.45 -1.77
CA ALA A 25 9.72 -12.68 -0.34
C ALA A 25 9.19 -11.54 0.54
N ASP A 26 8.78 -10.40 -0.04
CA ASP A 26 8.20 -9.30 0.74
C ASP A 26 6.90 -9.78 1.39
N PRO A 27 6.68 -9.52 2.68
CA PRO A 27 5.43 -9.90 3.34
C PRO A 27 4.27 -9.16 2.69
N VAL A 28 3.13 -9.83 2.50
CA VAL A 28 1.94 -9.19 1.92
C VAL A 28 1.52 -7.97 2.73
N VAL A 29 1.56 -8.07 4.06
CA VAL A 29 1.31 -6.98 5.00
C VAL A 29 2.35 -7.03 6.12
N GLN A 30 2.82 -5.87 6.56
CA GLN A 30 3.67 -5.72 7.73
C GLN A 30 3.27 -4.49 8.54
N GLU A 31 3.42 -4.56 9.86
CA GLU A 31 3.26 -3.39 10.73
C GLU A 31 4.54 -2.56 10.72
N ALA A 32 4.44 -1.28 10.34
CA ALA A 32 5.57 -0.36 10.33
C ALA A 32 5.67 0.48 11.62
N ALA A 33 4.56 0.65 12.32
CA ALA A 33 4.42 1.26 13.63
C ALA A 33 3.02 0.93 14.18
N PRO A 34 2.73 1.11 15.49
CA PRO A 34 1.39 0.96 16.03
C PRO A 34 0.35 1.76 15.23
N GLY A 35 -0.64 1.08 14.67
CA GLY A 35 -1.69 1.67 13.83
C GLY A 35 -1.26 2.02 12.39
N VAL A 36 -0.08 1.57 11.94
CA VAL A 36 0.41 1.77 10.57
C VAL A 36 0.78 0.44 9.93
N LEU A 37 0.02 0.06 8.90
CA LEU A 37 0.30 -1.10 8.06
C LEU A 37 0.97 -0.67 6.75
N VAL A 38 1.85 -1.51 6.23
CA VAL A 38 2.36 -1.43 4.86
C VAL A 38 1.93 -2.70 4.13
N ARG A 39 1.22 -2.53 3.02
CA ARG A 39 0.81 -3.63 2.14
C ARG A 39 1.60 -3.60 0.85
N ASN A 40 2.24 -4.74 0.55
CA ASN A 40 2.97 -4.96 -0.67
C ASN A 40 2.03 -5.55 -1.74
N VAL A 41 1.74 -4.74 -2.76
CA VAL A 41 0.87 -5.11 -3.89
C VAL A 41 1.74 -5.68 -5.01
N ALA A 42 1.45 -6.91 -5.42
CA ALA A 42 2.07 -7.50 -6.59
C ALA A 42 1.59 -6.78 -7.87
N ALA A 43 2.47 -5.97 -8.45
CA ALA A 43 2.22 -5.25 -9.69
C ALA A 43 3.51 -5.20 -10.51
N GLY A 44 3.52 -5.92 -11.63
CA GLY A 44 4.74 -6.07 -12.44
C GLY A 44 5.75 -7.05 -11.85
N PRO A 45 7.00 -7.01 -12.33
CA PRO A 45 8.05 -7.94 -11.90
C PRO A 45 8.51 -7.67 -10.46
N TYR A 46 8.97 -8.73 -9.79
CA TYR A 46 9.58 -8.69 -8.46
C TYR A 46 11.05 -8.27 -8.52
N GLU A 47 11.26 -7.06 -9.01
CA GLU A 47 12.56 -6.40 -9.02
C GLU A 47 12.38 -4.88 -8.88
N GLY A 48 13.44 -4.18 -8.51
CA GLY A 48 13.48 -2.72 -8.58
C GLY A 48 13.28 -2.25 -10.02
N LEU A 49 12.40 -1.26 -10.22
CA LEU A 49 12.16 -0.65 -11.53
C LEU A 49 12.73 0.77 -11.53
N ASP A 50 13.23 1.21 -12.68
CA ASP A 50 13.55 2.61 -12.87
C ASP A 50 12.28 3.46 -12.75
N LYS A 51 12.44 4.71 -12.30
CA LYS A 51 11.33 5.65 -12.15
C LYS A 51 10.56 5.86 -13.45
N HIS A 52 11.24 5.81 -14.59
CA HIS A 52 10.64 5.96 -15.91
C HIS A 52 9.79 4.76 -16.34
N ASP A 53 10.03 3.59 -15.74
CA ASP A 53 9.29 2.35 -16.04
C ASP A 53 8.07 2.17 -15.13
N LEU A 54 8.04 2.82 -13.95
CA LEU A 54 6.93 2.75 -12.99
C LEU A 54 5.54 3.03 -13.58
N PRO A 55 5.33 4.01 -14.50
CA PRO A 55 4.01 4.26 -15.07
C PRO A 55 3.36 3.03 -15.71
N THR A 56 4.16 2.11 -16.25
CA THR A 56 3.67 0.87 -16.89
C THR A 56 2.99 -0.08 -15.90
N GLN A 57 3.25 0.09 -14.60
CA GLN A 57 2.72 -0.78 -13.54
C GLN A 57 1.51 -0.18 -12.82
N LEU A 58 1.13 1.07 -13.10
CA LEU A 58 0.07 1.77 -12.38
C LEU A 58 -1.29 1.07 -12.50
N CYS A 59 -1.64 0.55 -13.67
CA CYS A 59 -2.90 -0.19 -13.85
C CYS A 59 -2.93 -1.47 -13.00
N ALA A 60 -1.85 -2.25 -12.99
CA ALA A 60 -1.74 -3.46 -12.20
C ALA A 60 -1.77 -3.14 -10.69
N PHE A 61 -1.08 -2.07 -10.28
CA PHE A 61 -1.07 -1.61 -8.90
C PHE A 61 -2.45 -1.15 -8.42
N ALA A 62 -3.13 -0.28 -9.18
CA ALA A 62 -4.47 0.20 -8.85
C ALA A 62 -5.48 -0.96 -8.78
N ALA A 63 -5.41 -1.92 -9.71
CA ALA A 63 -6.25 -3.12 -9.65
C ALA A 63 -5.98 -3.98 -8.40
N GLY A 64 -4.73 -4.02 -7.94
CA GLY A 64 -4.35 -4.67 -6.68
C GLY A 64 -4.95 -3.97 -5.46
N VAL A 65 -4.87 -2.64 -5.40
CA VAL A 65 -5.47 -1.83 -4.32
C VAL A 65 -6.99 -2.01 -4.28
N LEU A 66 -7.67 -1.91 -5.43
CA LEU A 66 -9.13 -2.12 -5.53
C LEU A 66 -9.55 -3.54 -5.13
N ARG A 67 -8.74 -4.55 -5.46
CA ARG A 67 -9.01 -5.93 -5.03
C ARG A 67 -8.90 -6.09 -3.52
N GLU A 68 -8.01 -5.36 -2.87
CA GLU A 68 -7.93 -5.37 -1.41
C GLU A 68 -9.13 -4.66 -0.79
N GLU A 69 -9.50 -3.49 -1.30
CA GLU A 69 -10.69 -2.75 -0.82
C GLU A 69 -11.96 -3.60 -0.90
N ALA A 70 -12.15 -4.32 -2.01
CA ALA A 70 -13.31 -5.20 -2.21
C ALA A 70 -13.38 -6.40 -1.25
N ARG A 71 -12.33 -6.69 -0.45
CA ARG A 71 -12.36 -7.73 0.58
C ARG A 71 -12.97 -7.25 1.89
N HIS A 72 -13.16 -5.95 2.03
CA HIS A 72 -13.69 -5.34 3.23
C HIS A 72 -15.13 -4.87 3.01
N PRO A 73 -15.92 -4.69 4.08
CA PRO A 73 -17.22 -4.05 3.97
C PRO A 73 -17.10 -2.63 3.41
N GLN A 74 -18.18 -2.14 2.80
CA GLN A 74 -18.27 -0.75 2.37
C GLN A 74 -17.95 0.21 3.52
N GLY A 75 -17.13 1.22 3.25
CA GLY A 75 -16.73 2.22 4.25
C GLY A 75 -15.52 1.81 5.10
N TYR A 76 -14.82 0.73 4.74
CA TYR A 76 -13.60 0.33 5.46
C TYR A 76 -12.47 1.38 5.38
N TYR A 77 -12.27 2.01 4.22
CA TYR A 77 -11.39 3.15 4.08
C TYR A 77 -12.21 4.44 3.98
N ASP A 78 -12.06 5.33 4.96
CA ASP A 78 -12.72 6.64 4.96
C ASP A 78 -12.10 7.63 3.96
N LEU A 79 -10.80 7.48 3.66
CA LEU A 79 -10.05 8.40 2.80
C LEU A 79 -8.88 7.69 2.10
N VAL A 80 -8.64 8.08 0.85
CA VAL A 80 -7.46 7.68 0.06
C VAL A 80 -6.64 8.92 -0.30
N HIS A 81 -5.32 8.83 -0.15
CA HIS A 81 -4.37 9.90 -0.50
C HIS A 81 -3.19 9.33 -1.29
N SER A 82 -2.80 10.03 -2.37
CA SER A 82 -1.68 9.70 -3.27
C SER A 82 -0.64 10.81 -3.32
#